data_AF-A0A369M1J8-F1
#
_entry.id   AF-A0A369M1J8-F1
#
_cell.length_a   1.000
_cell.length_b   1.000
_cell.length_c   1.000
_cell.angle_alpha   90.00
_cell.angle_beta   90.00
_cell.angle_gamma   90.00
#
_symmetry.space_group_name_H-M   'P 1'
#
loop_
_entity.id
_entity.type
_entity.pdbx_description
1 polymer ?
#
loop_
_entity_poly.entity_id
_entity_poly.type
_entity_poly.pdbx_seq_one_letter_code
_entity_poly.pdbx_strand_id
1 'polypeptide(L)'
;MPAPAEPSPSKRRRALHAGKRVGVLLVQLSVVVAVYAAGCALASVLPVSLPGNIVGMVLLLVLLGTGLLKGKHVGRACTCLLDNMSLFFIPAGVAIMGCFSLLEGNVLKFALVCAVTTVLVFLATSYTVIAVSRLMERRSAPGGQPATADEEG
;
A
#
# COMPACT_ATOMS: atom_id res chain seq x y z
N MET A 1 -35.58 29.80 38.79
CA MET A 1 -34.11 29.68 38.72
C MET A 1 -33.79 28.28 38.20
N PRO A 2 -33.56 28.10 36.89
CA PRO A 2 -33.42 26.77 36.28
C PRO A 2 -32.08 26.14 36.66
N ALA A 3 -32.13 24.86 37.04
CA ALA A 3 -30.99 24.04 37.44
C ALA A 3 -30.00 23.85 36.27
N PRO A 4 -28.68 23.70 36.55
CA PRO A 4 -27.69 23.47 35.51
C PRO A 4 -27.94 22.12 34.83
N ALA A 5 -27.99 22.12 33.50
CA ALA A 5 -28.23 20.94 32.68
C ALA A 5 -27.14 19.87 32.89
N GLU A 6 -27.50 18.72 33.45
CA GLU A 6 -26.60 17.58 33.54
C GLU A 6 -26.23 17.04 32.14
N PRO A 7 -24.96 16.68 31.89
CA PRO A 7 -24.56 16.17 30.59
C PRO A 7 -25.04 14.73 30.37
N SER A 8 -25.72 14.51 29.24
CA SER A 8 -26.25 13.21 28.78
C SER A 8 -25.22 12.05 28.78
N PRO A 9 -25.59 10.85 29.27
CA PRO A 9 -24.69 9.68 29.42
C PRO A 9 -24.13 9.13 28.09
N SER A 10 -24.71 9.51 26.95
CA SER A 10 -24.32 9.06 25.61
C SER A 10 -22.98 9.65 25.12
N LYS A 11 -22.65 10.90 25.50
CA LYS A 11 -21.39 11.57 25.13
C LYS A 11 -20.18 10.98 25.86
N ARG A 12 -20.36 10.56 27.11
CA ARG A 12 -19.29 9.98 27.96
C ARG A 12 -18.77 8.63 27.44
N ARG A 13 -19.67 7.76 26.97
CA ARG A 13 -19.28 6.44 26.41
C ARG A 13 -18.53 6.59 25.08
N ARG A 14 -18.87 7.58 24.25
CA ARG A 14 -18.21 7.83 22.95
C ARG A 14 -16.75 8.27 23.10
N ALA A 15 -16.44 9.15 24.06
CA ALA A 15 -15.07 9.61 24.31
C ALA A 15 -14.14 8.48 24.78
N LEU A 16 -14.63 7.58 25.65
CA LEU A 16 -13.85 6.44 26.14
C LEU A 16 -13.53 5.41 25.05
N HIS A 17 -14.48 5.16 24.13
CA HIS A 17 -14.26 4.28 22.98
C HIS A 17 -13.36 4.88 21.90
N ALA A 18 -13.22 6.21 21.83
CA ALA A 18 -12.31 6.88 20.89
C ALA A 18 -10.84 6.60 21.25
N GLY A 19 -10.47 6.75 22.52
CA GLY A 19 -9.10 6.46 22.99
C GLY A 19 -8.67 5.00 22.80
N LYS A 20 -9.58 4.05 23.09
CA LYS A 20 -9.32 2.60 22.91
C LYS A 20 -9.12 2.23 21.43
N ARG A 21 -9.74 2.94 20.49
CA ARG A 21 -9.54 2.73 19.04
C ARG A 21 -8.19 3.26 18.55
N VAL A 22 -7.77 4.41 19.05
CA VAL A 22 -6.44 4.99 18.74
C VAL A 22 -5.32 4.10 19.26
N GLY A 23 -5.44 3.57 20.48
CA GLY A 23 -4.46 2.63 21.03
C GLY A 23 -4.28 1.38 20.17
N VAL A 24 -5.39 0.81 19.65
CA VAL A 24 -5.30 -0.31 18.70
C VAL A 24 -4.60 0.13 17.42
N LEU A 25 -4.91 1.30 16.86
CA LEU A 25 -4.27 1.81 15.64
C LEU A 25 -2.75 1.94 15.78
N LEU A 26 -2.28 2.46 16.92
CA LEU A 26 -0.84 2.58 17.22
C LEU A 26 -0.17 1.20 17.30
N VAL A 27 -0.83 0.22 17.90
CA VAL A 27 -0.32 -1.16 17.94
C VAL A 27 -0.25 -1.74 16.52
N GLN A 28 -1.30 -1.57 15.70
CA GLN A 28 -1.31 -2.03 14.32
C GLN A 28 -0.18 -1.39 13.49
N LEU A 29 0.04 -0.09 13.66
CA LEU A 29 1.12 0.64 13.00
C LEU A 29 2.50 0.15 13.47
N SER A 30 2.67 -0.07 14.77
CA SER A 30 3.93 -0.59 15.34
C SER A 30 4.30 -1.96 14.77
N VAL A 31 3.30 -2.81 14.48
CA VAL A 31 3.52 -4.11 13.83
C VAL A 31 4.05 -3.94 12.42
N VAL A 32 3.49 -3.02 11.62
CA VAL A 32 3.98 -2.73 10.26
C VAL A 32 5.43 -2.23 10.30
N VAL A 33 5.73 -1.31 11.21
CA VAL A 33 7.08 -0.77 11.40
C VAL A 33 8.06 -1.86 11.87
N ALA A 34 7.63 -2.76 12.77
CA ALA A 34 8.44 -3.87 13.24
C ALA A 34 8.78 -4.85 12.10
N VAL A 35 7.80 -5.17 11.24
CA VAL A 35 8.04 -6.01 10.06
C VAL A 35 8.99 -5.33 9.07
N TYR A 36 8.84 -4.03 8.84
CA TYR A 36 9.77 -3.26 8.02
C TYR A 36 11.20 -3.28 8.61
N ALA A 37 11.34 -3.04 9.91
CA ALA A 37 12.63 -3.09 10.61
C ALA A 37 13.28 -4.47 10.51
N ALA A 38 12.49 -5.54 10.68
CA ALA A 38 12.95 -6.91 10.46
C ALA A 38 13.39 -7.15 9.01
N GLY A 39 12.66 -6.60 8.03
CA GLY A 39 13.04 -6.64 6.62
C GLY A 39 14.37 -5.93 6.34
N CYS A 40 14.61 -4.77 6.96
CA CYS A 40 15.90 -4.07 6.86
C CYS A 40 17.05 -4.85 7.53
N ALA A 41 16.82 -5.41 8.73
CA ALA A 41 17.81 -6.24 9.40
C ALA A 41 18.14 -7.50 8.58
N LEU A 42 17.13 -8.13 7.99
CA LEU A 42 17.31 -9.27 7.12
C LEU A 42 18.06 -8.89 5.84
N ALA A 43 17.72 -7.74 5.24
CA ALA A 43 18.44 -7.21 4.07
C ALA A 43 19.92 -6.92 4.36
N SER A 44 20.28 -6.53 5.59
CA SER A 44 21.69 -6.32 5.98
C SER A 44 22.49 -7.61 6.20
N VAL A 45 21.81 -8.71 6.50
CA VAL A 45 22.45 -10.03 6.68
C VAL A 45 22.54 -10.78 5.35
N LEU A 46 21.62 -10.50 4.43
CA LEU A 46 21.67 -11.06 3.08
C LEU A 46 22.82 -10.44 2.27
N PRO A 47 23.61 -11.24 1.54
CA PRO A 47 24.68 -10.75 0.66
C PRO A 47 24.17 -10.07 -0.64
N VAL A 48 22.86 -9.81 -0.72
CA VAL A 48 22.18 -9.31 -1.92
C VAL A 48 21.79 -7.86 -1.69
N SER A 49 22.15 -6.95 -2.61
CA SER A 49 21.89 -5.50 -2.52
C SER A 49 20.41 -5.12 -2.74
N LEU A 50 19.49 -5.76 -2.02
CA LEU A 50 18.07 -5.46 -2.08
C LEU A 50 17.72 -4.37 -1.04
N PRO A 51 16.98 -3.32 -1.44
CA PRO A 51 16.46 -2.35 -0.48
C PRO A 51 15.60 -3.04 0.57
N GLY A 52 15.79 -2.70 1.85
CA GLY A 52 15.04 -3.31 2.96
C GLY A 52 13.51 -3.19 2.84
N ASN A 53 13.02 -2.18 2.12
CA ASN A 53 11.62 -2.05 1.67
C ASN A 53 11.10 -3.33 0.99
N ILE A 54 11.81 -3.79 -0.04
CA ILE A 54 11.35 -4.91 -0.86
C ILE A 54 11.35 -6.19 -0.03
N VAL A 55 12.40 -6.38 0.78
CA VAL A 55 12.50 -7.52 1.71
C VAL A 55 11.37 -7.48 2.74
N GLY A 56 11.07 -6.31 3.30
CA GLY A 56 9.95 -6.10 4.22
C GLY A 56 8.58 -6.40 3.60
N MET A 57 8.36 -6.03 2.33
CA MET A 57 7.14 -6.34 1.59
C MET A 57 6.97 -7.85 1.39
N VAL A 58 8.04 -8.55 0.99
CA VAL A 58 8.04 -10.01 0.85
C VAL A 58 7.82 -10.69 2.21
N LEU A 59 8.48 -10.21 3.27
CA LEU A 59 8.33 -10.74 4.62
C LEU A 59 6.89 -10.59 5.13
N LEU A 60 6.28 -9.42 4.92
CA LEU A 60 4.88 -9.17 5.28
C LEU A 60 3.94 -10.08 4.50
N LEU A 61 4.21 -10.29 3.21
CA LEU A 61 3.45 -11.22 2.36
C LEU A 61 3.53 -12.66 2.89
N VAL A 62 4.72 -13.14 3.27
CA VAL A 62 4.89 -14.47 3.87
C VAL A 62 4.17 -14.59 5.21
N LEU A 63 4.25 -13.57 6.07
CA LEU A 63 3.53 -13.54 7.36
C LEU A 63 2.01 -13.55 7.19
N LEU A 64 1.49 -12.85 6.18
CA LEU A 64 0.06 -12.86 5.83
C LEU A 64 -0.35 -14.21 5.23
N GLY A 65 0.46 -14.76 4.32
CA GLY A 65 0.19 -16.03 3.63
C GLY A 65 0.25 -17.25 4.55
N THR A 66 1.12 -17.23 5.56
CA THR A 66 1.21 -18.28 6.59
C THR A 66 0.12 -18.15 7.67
N GLY A 67 -0.69 -17.08 7.64
CA GLY A 67 -1.77 -16.85 8.60
C GLY A 67 -1.29 -16.45 10.01
N LEU A 68 0.03 -16.35 10.23
CA LEU A 68 0.63 -15.86 11.48
C LEU A 68 0.18 -14.42 11.80
N LEU A 69 -0.02 -13.62 10.74
CA LEU A 69 -0.51 -12.25 10.85
C LEU A 69 -1.88 -12.11 10.18
N LYS A 70 -2.96 -11.98 10.98
CA LYS A 70 -4.29 -11.69 10.42
C LYS A 70 -4.30 -10.28 9.84
N GLY A 71 -4.70 -10.13 8.58
CA GLY A 71 -4.85 -8.83 7.92
C GLY A 71 -5.72 -7.82 8.70
N LYS A 72 -6.66 -8.29 9.55
CA LYS A 72 -7.43 -7.44 10.47
C LYS A 72 -6.57 -6.65 11.47
N HIS A 73 -5.37 -7.12 11.82
CA HIS A 73 -4.44 -6.46 12.74
C HIS A 73 -3.59 -5.38 12.08
N VAL A 74 -3.57 -5.28 10.75
CA VAL A 74 -2.74 -4.30 10.04
C VAL A 74 -3.58 -3.39 9.15
N GLY A 75 -4.72 -3.90 8.64
CA GLY A 75 -5.55 -3.21 7.67
C GLY A 75 -6.05 -1.85 8.13
N ARG A 76 -6.40 -1.66 9.40
CA ARG A 76 -6.91 -0.37 9.90
C ARG A 76 -5.82 0.70 9.94
N ALA A 77 -4.60 0.35 10.35
CA ALA A 77 -3.46 1.26 10.27
C ALA A 77 -3.08 1.57 8.82
N CYS A 78 -3.04 0.55 7.94
CA CYS A 78 -2.74 0.76 6.52
C CYS A 78 -3.77 1.65 5.83
N THR A 79 -5.08 1.43 6.05
CA THR A 79 -6.12 2.31 5.49
C THR A 79 -5.95 3.74 6.00
N CYS A 80 -5.68 3.94 7.29
CA CYS A 80 -5.43 5.28 7.83
C CYS A 80 -4.20 5.96 7.19
N LEU A 81 -3.11 5.23 6.96
CA LEU A 81 -1.92 5.74 6.28
C LEU A 81 -2.21 6.07 4.81
N LEU A 82 -2.97 5.22 4.11
CA LEU A 82 -3.37 5.40 2.73
C LEU A 82 -4.28 6.62 2.55
N ASP A 83 -5.27 6.78 3.44
CA ASP A 83 -6.17 7.93 3.46
C ASP A 83 -5.41 9.25 3.68
N ASN A 84 -4.27 9.19 4.37
CA ASN A 84 -3.41 10.33 4.67
C ASN A 84 -2.13 10.36 3.82
N MET A 85 -2.05 9.64 2.69
CA MET A 85 -0.85 9.57 1.85
C MET A 85 -0.33 10.94 1.43
N SER A 86 -1.23 11.90 1.18
CA SER A 86 -0.88 13.28 0.86
C SER A 86 0.03 13.94 1.91
N LEU A 87 -0.14 13.63 3.20
CA LEU A 87 0.70 14.15 4.28
C LEU A 87 2.14 13.62 4.19
N PHE A 88 2.35 12.40 3.69
CA PHE A 88 3.68 11.82 3.51
C PHE A 88 4.38 12.34 2.25
N PHE A 89 3.63 12.81 1.25
CA PHE A 89 4.20 13.42 0.05
C PHE A 89 4.78 14.81 0.29
N ILE A 90 4.26 15.58 1.25
CA ILE A 90 4.79 16.90 1.59
C ILE A 90 6.29 16.84 1.99
N PRO A 91 6.71 16.07 3.02
CA PRO A 91 8.11 16.00 3.41
C PRO A 91 8.99 15.36 2.33
N ALA A 92 8.48 14.36 1.60
CA ALA A 92 9.20 13.77 0.47
C ALA A 92 9.45 14.79 -0.66
N GLY A 93 8.44 15.60 -0.99
CA GLY A 93 8.54 16.67 -1.99
C GLY A 93 9.51 17.77 -1.58
N VAL A 94 9.48 18.19 -0.32
CA VAL A 94 10.44 19.18 0.22
C VAL A 94 11.87 18.65 0.15
N ALA A 95 12.09 17.36 0.46
CA ALA A 95 13.41 16.74 0.32
C ALA A 95 13.90 16.77 -1.15
N ILE A 96 13.01 16.55 -2.12
CA ILE A 96 13.33 16.63 -3.55
C ILE A 96 13.66 18.07 -3.97
N MET A 97 12.98 19.08 -3.42
CA MET A 97 13.29 20.49 -3.70
C MET A 97 14.73 20.87 -3.32
N GLY A 98 15.31 20.23 -2.31
CA GLY A 98 16.74 20.37 -1.99
C GLY A 98 17.68 19.94 -3.13
N CYS A 99 17.21 19.07 -4.02
CA CYS A 99 17.94 18.57 -5.19
C CYS A 99 17.44 19.20 -6.51
N PHE A 100 16.63 20.27 -6.46
CA PHE A 100 15.96 20.83 -7.63
C PHE A 100 16.94 21.29 -8.72
N SER A 101 18.14 21.74 -8.35
CA SER A 101 19.19 22.17 -9.29
C SER A 101 19.62 21.06 -10.27
N LEU A 102 19.51 19.78 -9.88
CA LEU A 102 19.79 18.66 -10.79
C LEU A 102 18.67 18.43 -11.81
N LEU A 103 17.46 18.88 -11.48
CA LEU A 103 16.27 18.72 -12.30
C LEU A 103 16.17 19.82 -13.36
N GLU A 104 16.36 21.08 -12.97
CA GLU A 104 16.10 22.27 -13.81
C GLU A 104 16.84 22.24 -15.15
N GLY A 105 18.10 21.77 -15.17
CA GLY A 105 18.89 21.67 -16.41
C GLY A 105 18.46 20.55 -17.36
N ASN A 106 17.68 19.56 -16.90
CA ASN A 106 17.36 18.34 -17.64
C ASN A 106 15.86 17.96 -17.59
N VAL A 107 14.96 18.86 -17.17
CA VAL A 107 13.52 18.57 -17.00
C VAL A 107 12.91 17.90 -18.22
N LEU A 108 13.26 18.38 -19.42
CA LEU A 108 12.74 17.81 -20.67
C LEU A 108 13.19 16.36 -20.90
N LYS A 109 14.43 16.02 -20.53
CA LYS A 109 14.96 14.65 -20.63
C LYS A 109 14.26 13.73 -19.62
N PHE A 110 14.04 14.21 -18.39
CA PHE A 110 13.29 13.45 -17.38
C PHE A 110 11.83 13.23 -17.81
N ALA A 111 11.15 14.25 -18.34
CA ALA A 111 9.79 14.14 -18.84
C ALA A 111 9.69 13.09 -19.96
N LEU A 112 10.64 13.12 -20.91
CA LEU A 112 10.69 12.15 -22.00
C LEU A 112 10.96 10.73 -21.48
N VAL A 113 11.91 10.55 -20.57
CA VAL A 113 12.18 9.24 -19.93
C VAL A 113 10.93 8.73 -19.23
N CYS A 114 10.27 9.56 -18.41
CA CYS A 114 9.03 9.18 -17.73
C CYS A 114 7.93 8.76 -18.71
N ALA A 115 7.71 9.51 -19.78
CA ALA A 115 6.70 9.18 -20.79
C ALA A 115 7.02 7.85 -21.48
N VAL A 116 8.27 7.66 -21.92
CA VAL A 116 8.71 6.43 -22.57
C VAL A 116 8.63 5.23 -21.61
N THR A 117 9.10 5.35 -20.37
CA THR A 117 9.00 4.27 -19.37
C THR A 117 7.56 3.95 -19.04
N THR A 118 6.68 4.95 -19.00
CA THR A 118 5.25 4.74 -18.76
C THR A 118 4.65 3.89 -19.88
N VAL A 119 4.88 4.27 -21.15
CA VAL A 119 4.41 3.50 -22.31
C VAL A 119 4.98 2.08 -22.30
N LEU A 120 6.29 1.92 -22.04
CA LEU A 120 6.93 0.62 -21.97
C LEU A 120 6.36 -0.26 -20.86
N VAL A 121 6.13 0.28 -19.65
CA VAL A 121 5.52 -0.45 -18.54
C VAL A 121 4.09 -0.84 -18.86
N PHE A 122 3.30 0.05 -19.48
CA PHE A 122 1.94 -0.28 -19.93
C PHE A 122 1.93 -1.41 -20.95
N LEU A 123 2.80 -1.35 -21.96
CA LEU A 123 2.94 -2.42 -22.95
C LEU A 123 3.34 -3.73 -22.29
N ALA A 124 4.40 -3.73 -21.47
CA ALA A 124 4.86 -4.93 -20.77
C ALA A 124 3.76 -5.54 -19.88
N THR A 125 3.02 -4.69 -19.16
CA THR A 125 1.89 -5.13 -18.33
C THR A 125 0.78 -5.72 -19.19
N SER A 126 0.40 -5.06 -20.29
CA SER A 126 -0.61 -5.54 -21.24
C SER A 126 -0.21 -6.89 -21.85
N TYR A 127 1.02 -7.03 -22.34
CA TYR A 127 1.54 -8.30 -22.86
C TYR A 127 1.53 -9.40 -21.79
N THR A 128 1.94 -9.09 -20.56
CA THR A 128 1.93 -10.05 -19.46
C THR A 128 0.51 -10.52 -19.17
N VAL A 129 -0.45 -9.60 -19.10
CA VAL A 129 -1.87 -9.94 -18.89
C VAL A 129 -2.41 -10.78 -20.05
N ILE A 130 -2.17 -10.40 -21.30
CA ILE A 130 -2.62 -11.18 -22.48
C ILE A 130 -1.99 -12.58 -22.48
N ALA A 131 -0.70 -12.70 -22.16
CA ALA A 131 -0.01 -13.97 -22.10
C ALA A 131 -0.56 -14.87 -20.99
N VAL A 132 -0.79 -14.30 -19.79
CA VAL A 132 -1.37 -15.03 -18.65
C VAL A 132 -2.82 -15.43 -18.95
N SER A 133 -3.64 -14.54 -19.49
CA SER A 133 -5.03 -14.85 -19.88
C SER A 133 -5.09 -15.98 -20.91
N ARG A 134 -4.23 -15.94 -21.94
CA ARG A 134 -4.13 -17.03 -22.94
C ARG A 134 -3.65 -18.34 -22.33
N LEU A 135 -2.75 -18.28 -21.34
CA LEU A 135 -2.29 -19.48 -20.63
C LEU A 135 -3.38 -20.06 -19.72
N MET A 136 -4.18 -19.20 -19.08
CA MET A 136 -5.34 -19.59 -18.27
C MET A 136 -6.44 -20.19 -19.14
N GLU A 137 -6.76 -19.62 -20.30
CA GLU A 137 -7.69 -20.20 -21.28
C GLU A 137 -7.25 -21.60 -21.74
N ARG A 138 -5.94 -21.80 -21.97
CA ARG A 138 -5.36 -23.12 -22.29
C ARG A 138 -5.44 -24.11 -21.13
N ARG A 139 -5.46 -23.65 -19.88
CA ARG A 139 -5.62 -24.49 -18.68
C ARG A 139 -7.08 -24.81 -18.39
N SER A 140 -8.03 -23.99 -18.82
CA SER A 140 -9.48 -24.21 -18.69
C SER A 140 -10.08 -25.09 -19.81
N ALA A 141 -9.31 -25.41 -20.86
CA ALA A 141 -9.73 -26.26 -21.98
C ALA A 141 -9.40 -27.76 -21.82
N PRO A 142 -9.54 -28.34 -20.61
CA PRO A 142 -10.21 -29.62 -20.47
C PRO A 142 -11.28 -29.56 -19.37
N GLY A 143 -12.45 -28.99 -19.70
CA GLY A 143 -13.70 -29.22 -18.97
C GLY A 143 -14.57 -27.98 -18.68
N GLY A 144 -15.38 -27.56 -19.68
CA GLY A 144 -16.61 -26.73 -19.53
C GLY A 144 -16.40 -25.28 -19.05
N GLN A 145 -16.89 -24.21 -19.68
CA GLN A 145 -18.12 -23.98 -20.43
C GLN A 145 -17.93 -22.68 -21.28
N PRO A 146 -18.64 -22.52 -22.42
CA PRO A 146 -18.39 -21.45 -23.38
C PRO A 146 -19.23 -20.19 -23.13
N ALA A 147 -18.78 -19.08 -23.72
CA ALA A 147 -19.53 -17.95 -24.25
C ALA A 147 -20.63 -17.32 -23.37
N THR A 148 -20.33 -16.13 -22.84
CA THR A 148 -21.29 -15.02 -22.86
C THR A 148 -20.71 -13.94 -23.75
N ALA A 149 -21.16 -13.95 -25.00
CA ALA A 149 -21.26 -12.74 -25.79
C ALA A 149 -22.27 -11.80 -25.14
N ASP A 150 -22.13 -10.52 -25.47
CA ASP A 150 -23.10 -9.43 -25.30
C ASP A 150 -23.22 -8.79 -23.91
N GLU A 151 -22.58 -7.63 -23.77
CA GLU A 151 -23.32 -6.39 -23.49
C GLU A 151 -22.47 -5.17 -23.94
N GLU A 152 -22.78 -4.68 -25.14
CA GLU A 152 -22.57 -3.29 -25.55
C GLU A 152 -23.63 -2.40 -24.87
N GLY A 153 -23.24 -1.19 -24.47
CA GLY A 153 -24.10 -0.11 -24.00
C GLY A 153 -23.34 1.21 -23.92
#